data_AF-A0A9D3WF59-F1
#
_entry.id   AF-A0A9D3WF59-F1
#
_cell.length_a   1.000
_cell.length_b   1.000
_cell.length_c   1.000
_cell.angle_alpha   90.00
_cell.angle_beta   90.00
_cell.angle_gamma   90.00
#
_symmetry.space_group_name_H-M   'P 1'
#
loop_
_entity.id
_entity.type
_entity.pdbx_description
1 polymer ?
#
loop_
_entity_poly.entity_id
_entity_poly.type
_entity_poly.pdbx_seq_one_letter_code
_entity_poly.pdbx_strand_id
1 'polypeptide(L)'
;MFLNAKIKHLPYSFFDHCQLLINTDRENNEWKVNRFWFEAWWTFEVSFEEEVKRILGSTLGNILDKLSCVCKGLKVWAKKVKMERTGLKCQLTKKLETLMDNEKDDDNIAKLIDTKVI
;
A
#
# COMPACT_ATOMS: atom_id res chain seq x y z
N MET A 1 25.92 0.77 -29.50
CA MET A 1 25.83 -0.56 -30.16
C MET A 1 25.34 -1.57 -29.12
N PHE A 2 24.29 -2.33 -29.42
CA PHE A 2 23.57 -3.16 -28.44
C PHE A 2 24.26 -4.52 -28.22
N LEU A 3 25.16 -4.61 -27.22
CA LEU A 3 25.99 -5.80 -26.99
C LEU A 3 25.24 -7.10 -26.60
N ASN A 4 23.95 -7.04 -26.27
CA ASN A 4 23.18 -8.20 -25.78
C ASN A 4 21.77 -8.30 -26.40
N ALA A 5 21.54 -7.71 -27.57
CA ALA A 5 20.24 -7.77 -28.20
C ALA A 5 19.95 -9.18 -28.75
N LYS A 6 18.85 -9.81 -28.30
CA LYS A 6 18.35 -11.06 -28.89
C LYS A 6 17.47 -10.70 -30.09
N ILE A 7 17.90 -11.07 -31.28
CA ILE A 7 17.13 -10.83 -32.52
C ILE A 7 16.32 -12.07 -32.84
N LYS A 8 15.01 -11.91 -33.01
CA LYS A 8 14.09 -12.98 -33.44
C LYS A 8 13.45 -12.61 -34.77
N HIS A 9 13.42 -13.57 -35.69
CA HIS A 9 12.66 -13.45 -36.92
C HIS A 9 11.20 -13.83 -36.64
N LEU A 10 10.25 -13.01 -37.10
CA LEU A 10 8.83 -13.34 -37.07
C LEU A 10 8.45 -13.96 -38.42
N PRO A 11 8.22 -15.29 -38.50
CA PRO A 11 7.99 -15.95 -39.78
C PRO A 11 6.61 -15.64 -40.40
N TYR A 12 5.72 -14.97 -39.66
CA TYR A 12 4.39 -14.63 -40.13
C TYR A 12 4.16 -13.12 -39.96
N SER A 13 4.34 -12.39 -41.05
CA SER A 13 3.93 -11.00 -41.16
C SER A 13 3.29 -10.81 -42.53
N PHE A 14 2.13 -10.13 -42.58
CA PHE A 14 1.40 -9.84 -43.82
C PHE A 14 2.00 -8.68 -44.63
N PHE A 15 3.22 -8.26 -44.29
CA PHE A 15 3.95 -7.22 -44.98
C PHE A 15 5.07 -7.85 -45.80
N ASP A 16 5.31 -7.34 -47.00
CA ASP A 16 6.39 -7.77 -47.92
C ASP A 16 7.82 -7.48 -47.38
N HIS A 17 7.94 -7.18 -46.09
CA HIS A 17 9.20 -6.88 -45.40
C HIS A 17 9.31 -7.74 -44.15
N CYS A 18 10.42 -8.49 -44.03
CA CYS A 18 10.70 -9.35 -42.87
C CYS A 18 10.83 -8.53 -41.60
N GLN A 19 9.88 -8.67 -40.68
CA GLN A 19 9.91 -7.98 -39.39
C GLN A 19 10.93 -8.66 -38.47
N LEU A 20 12.01 -7.94 -38.16
CA LEU A 20 13.00 -8.34 -37.16
C LEU A 20 12.60 -7.79 -35.81
N LEU A 21 12.34 -8.67 -34.84
CA LEU A 21 12.11 -8.29 -33.45
C LEU A 21 13.45 -8.21 -32.72
N ILE A 22 13.89 -7.00 -32.40
CA ILE A 22 15.11 -6.77 -31.64
C ILE A 22 14.73 -6.61 -30.17
N ASN A 23 15.01 -7.63 -29.36
CA ASN A 23 14.84 -7.54 -27.91
C ASN A 23 16.14 -7.05 -27.27
N THR A 24 16.13 -5.79 -26.83
CA THR A 24 17.25 -5.17 -26.10
C THR A 24 17.12 -5.26 -24.59
N ASP A 25 16.02 -5.82 -24.07
CA ASP A 25 15.92 -6.07 -22.64
C ASP A 25 16.98 -7.10 -22.27
N ARG A 26 17.94 -6.66 -21.45
CA ARG A 26 18.59 -7.58 -20.52
C ARG A 26 17.45 -8.35 -19.89
N GLU A 27 17.50 -9.68 -19.89
CA GLU A 27 16.69 -10.49 -18.98
C GLU A 27 16.97 -9.96 -17.59
N ASN A 28 16.14 -8.98 -17.22
CA ASN A 28 16.15 -8.35 -15.93
C ASN A 28 15.57 -9.48 -15.13
N ASN A 29 16.43 -10.30 -14.53
CA ASN A 29 16.04 -11.06 -13.35
C ASN A 29 15.24 -10.05 -12.55
N GLU A 30 13.93 -10.29 -12.45
CA GLU A 30 13.02 -9.45 -11.72
C GLU A 30 13.38 -9.65 -10.25
N TRP A 31 14.51 -9.07 -9.83
CA TRP A 31 14.74 -8.73 -8.46
C TRP A 31 13.50 -7.96 -8.11
N LYS A 32 12.66 -8.53 -7.24
CA LYS A 32 11.44 -7.91 -6.72
C LYS A 32 11.79 -6.49 -6.32
N VAL A 33 11.66 -5.54 -7.26
CA VAL A 33 11.86 -4.13 -6.97
C VAL A 33 10.70 -3.88 -6.04
N ASN A 34 11.01 -3.77 -4.75
CA ASN A 34 10.02 -3.57 -3.70
C ASN A 34 9.53 -2.13 -3.85
N ARG A 35 8.77 -1.90 -4.93
CA ARG A 35 8.25 -0.62 -5.35
C ARG A 35 7.49 -0.06 -4.16
N PHE A 36 7.88 1.15 -3.77
CA PHE A 36 7.12 1.89 -2.79
C PHE A 36 5.84 2.35 -3.49
N TRP A 37 4.71 2.00 -2.91
CA TRP A 37 3.40 2.46 -3.34
C TRP A 37 2.85 3.32 -2.22
N PHE A 38 2.55 4.56 -2.57
CA PHE A 38 1.80 5.46 -1.71
C PHE A 38 0.32 5.15 -1.87
N GLU A 39 -0.39 5.01 -0.76
CA GLU A 39 -1.84 4.84 -0.79
C GLU A 39 -2.51 6.15 -0.38
N ALA A 40 -3.43 6.64 -1.20
CA ALA A 40 -4.10 7.92 -0.96
C ALA A 40 -4.79 7.97 0.42
N TRP A 41 -5.24 6.83 0.95
CA TRP A 41 -5.90 6.82 2.24
C TRP A 41 -4.99 7.18 3.42
N TRP A 42 -3.66 7.10 3.26
CA TRP A 42 -2.72 7.52 4.30
C TRP A 42 -2.90 8.99 4.66
N THR A 43 -3.26 9.86 3.71
CA THR A 43 -3.46 11.30 4.00
C THR A 43 -4.71 11.59 4.82
N PHE A 44 -5.64 10.63 4.95
CA PHE A 44 -6.81 10.78 5.81
C PHE A 44 -6.52 10.43 7.26
N GLU A 45 -5.36 9.83 7.55
CA GLU A 45 -4.96 9.56 8.92
C GLU A 45 -4.45 10.84 9.58
N VAL A 46 -5.03 11.19 10.73
CA VAL A 46 -4.66 12.40 11.49
C VAL A 46 -3.17 12.41 11.84
N SER A 47 -2.58 11.24 12.09
CA SER A 47 -1.16 11.10 12.45
C SER A 47 -0.19 11.17 11.27
N PHE A 48 -0.68 11.21 10.03
CA PHE A 48 0.16 11.07 8.84
C PHE A 48 1.23 12.16 8.73
N GLU A 49 0.83 13.43 8.85
CA GLU A 49 1.76 14.55 8.65
C GLU A 49 2.84 14.57 9.75
N GLU A 50 2.45 14.32 11.00
CA GLU A 50 3.36 14.23 12.14
C GLU A 50 4.35 13.08 11.96
N GLU A 51 3.89 11.93 11.47
CA GLU A 51 4.75 10.77 11.22
C GLU A 51 5.77 11.05 10.11
N VAL A 52 5.36 11.68 9.00
CA VAL A 52 6.28 12.09 7.93
C VAL A 52 7.33 13.05 8.47
N LYS A 53 6.92 14.07 9.23
CA LYS A 53 7.84 15.04 9.85
C LYS A 53 8.81 14.35 10.82
N ARG A 54 8.33 13.41 11.62
CA ARG A 54 9.12 12.63 12.56
C ARG A 54 10.20 11.83 11.83
N ILE A 55 9.83 11.05 10.81
CA ILE A 55 10.78 10.24 10.04
C ILE A 55 11.80 11.13 9.33
N LEU A 56 11.34 12.22 8.72
CA LEU A 56 12.20 13.15 8.00
C LEU A 56 13.17 13.87 8.92
N GLY A 57 12.72 14.30 10.10
CA GLY A 57 13.51 14.99 11.12
C GLY A 57 14.54 14.08 11.80
N SER A 58 14.24 12.79 11.94
CA SER A 58 15.19 11.80 12.48
C SER A 58 16.20 11.28 11.45
N THR A 59 16.03 11.57 10.16
CA THR A 59 16.92 11.06 9.12
C THR A 59 18.05 12.04 8.80
N LEU A 60 19.28 11.62 9.06
CA LEU A 60 20.50 12.32 8.61
C LEU A 60 20.94 11.74 7.26
N GLY A 61 21.33 12.59 6.31
CA GLY A 61 21.78 12.16 4.99
C GLY A 61 21.29 13.07 3.87
N ASN A 62 21.59 12.66 2.64
CA ASN A 62 21.13 13.37 1.45
C ASN A 62 19.63 13.14 1.20
N ILE A 63 19.09 13.78 0.16
CA ILE A 63 17.66 13.69 -0.17
C ILE A 63 17.22 12.24 -0.45
N LEU A 64 18.06 11.44 -1.12
CA LEU A 64 17.73 10.05 -1.45
C LEU A 64 17.68 9.18 -0.18
N ASP A 65 18.59 9.40 0.77
CA ASP A 65 18.58 8.71 2.06
C ASP A 65 17.31 9.03 2.84
N LYS A 66 16.94 10.31 2.88
CA LYS A 66 15.70 10.80 3.52
C LYS A 66 14.46 10.17 2.90
N LEU A 67 14.35 10.17 1.57
CA LEU A 67 13.23 9.55 0.87
C LEU A 67 13.15 8.05 1.12
N SER A 68 14.29 7.35 1.15
CA SER A 68 14.36 5.92 1.47
C SER A 68 13.86 5.64 2.88
N CYS A 69 14.25 6.45 3.86
CA CYS A 69 13.75 6.33 5.24
C CYS A 69 12.26 6.61 5.35
N VAL A 70 11.76 7.67 4.71
CA VAL A 70 10.31 7.99 4.67
C VAL A 70 9.53 6.82 4.06
N CYS A 71 9.97 6.29 2.93
CA CYS A 71 9.32 5.15 2.29
C CYS A 71 9.24 3.91 3.19
N LYS A 72 10.33 3.59 3.91
CA LYS A 72 10.36 2.45 4.85
C LYS A 72 9.50 2.71 6.08
N GLY A 73 9.61 3.91 6.68
CA GLY A 73 8.87 4.30 7.87
C GLY A 73 7.36 4.31 7.63
N LEU A 74 6.91 4.90 6.52
CA LEU A 74 5.50 4.91 6.15
C LEU A 74 4.93 3.50 5.92
N LYS A 75 5.70 2.58 5.32
CA LYS A 75 5.27 1.17 5.19
C LYS A 75 5.03 0.50 6.54
N VAL A 76 5.85 0.81 7.56
CA VAL A 76 5.71 0.26 8.92
C VAL A 76 4.52 0.91 9.63
N TRP A 77 4.44 2.23 9.59
CA TRP A 77 3.36 3.00 10.19
C TRP A 77 2.00 2.61 9.60
N ALA A 78 1.86 2.54 8.28
CA ALA A 78 0.60 2.19 7.62
C ALA A 78 0.10 0.80 8.04
N LYS A 79 1.01 -0.18 8.22
CA LYS A 79 0.65 -1.50 8.74
C LYS A 79 0.13 -1.41 10.18
N LYS A 80 0.77 -0.60 11.03
CA LYS A 80 0.36 -0.40 12.41
C LYS A 80 -1.04 0.22 12.48
N VAL A 81 -1.27 1.31 11.75
CA VAL A 81 -2.59 1.97 11.65
C VAL A 81 -3.66 0.99 11.18
N LYS A 82 -3.37 0.20 10.15
CA LYS A 82 -4.32 -0.81 9.64
C LYS A 82 -4.64 -1.88 10.68
N MET A 83 -3.64 -2.34 11.44
CA MET A 83 -3.85 -3.29 12.54
C MET A 83 -4.72 -2.68 13.64
N GLU A 84 -4.44 -1.44 14.05
CA GLU A 84 -5.22 -0.72 15.06
C GLU A 84 -6.69 -0.55 14.63
N ARG A 85 -6.93 -0.13 13.38
CA ARG A 85 -8.29 -0.01 12.83
C ARG A 85 -9.00 -1.36 12.77
N THR A 86 -8.31 -2.42 12.37
CA THR A 86 -8.88 -3.78 12.34
C THR A 86 -9.22 -4.27 13.75
N GLY A 87 -8.33 -4.02 14.72
CA GLY A 87 -8.57 -4.36 16.13
C GLY A 87 -9.76 -3.61 16.72
N LEU A 88 -9.85 -2.30 16.49
CA LEU A 88 -10.98 -1.46 16.92
C LEU A 88 -12.29 -1.94 16.27
N LYS A 89 -12.27 -2.24 14.97
CA LYS A 89 -13.42 -2.80 14.27
C LYS A 89 -13.90 -4.11 14.91
N CYS A 90 -12.98 -5.04 15.18
CA CYS A 90 -13.32 -6.30 15.85
C CYS A 90 -13.92 -6.07 17.25
N GLN A 91 -13.40 -5.13 18.03
CA GLN A 91 -13.95 -4.79 19.35
C GLN A 91 -15.36 -4.21 19.25
N LEU A 92 -15.58 -3.27 18.32
CA LEU A 92 -16.89 -2.68 18.08
C LEU A 92 -17.90 -3.72 17.60
N THR A 93 -17.51 -4.61 16.69
CA THR A 93 -18.38 -5.71 16.22
C THR A 93 -18.80 -6.62 17.37
N LYS A 94 -17.87 -7.04 18.24
CA LYS A 94 -18.20 -7.85 19.42
C LYS A 94 -19.13 -7.13 20.39
N LYS A 95 -18.91 -5.83 20.62
CA LYS A 95 -19.80 -5.01 21.45
C LYS A 95 -21.20 -4.94 20.84
N LEU A 96 -21.29 -4.81 19.52
CA LEU A 96 -22.57 -4.79 18.80
C LEU A 96 -23.30 -6.13 18.93
N GLU A 97 -22.61 -7.26 18.75
CA GLU A 97 -23.16 -8.61 18.97
C GLU A 97 -23.70 -8.76 20.39
N THR A 98 -22.92 -8.36 21.40
CA THR A 98 -23.36 -8.43 22.81
C THR A 98 -24.59 -7.57 23.07
N LEU A 99 -24.65 -6.35 22.51
CA LEU A 99 -25.81 -5.47 22.65
C LEU A 99 -27.05 -6.00 21.92
N MET A 100 -26.87 -6.76 20.84
CA MET A 100 -27.97 -7.42 20.13
C MET A 100 -28.53 -8.62 20.88
N ASP A 101 -27.69 -9.33 21.63
CA ASP A 101 -28.09 -10.51 22.43
C ASP A 101 -28.71 -10.13 23.78
N ASN A 102 -28.52 -8.88 24.24
CA ASN A 102 -29.09 -8.38 25.49
C ASN A 102 -30.59 -8.02 25.37
N GLU A 103 -31.25 -7.86 26.52
CA GLU A 103 -32.65 -7.46 26.58
C GLU A 103 -32.88 -6.11 25.89
N LYS A 104 -33.99 -6.00 25.16
CA LYS A 104 -34.33 -4.85 24.34
C LYS A 104 -34.93 -3.75 25.21
N ASP A 105 -34.08 -3.12 26.02
CA ASP A 105 -34.38 -1.91 26.77
C ASP A 105 -33.96 -0.64 25.99
N ASP A 106 -34.52 0.50 26.38
CA ASP A 106 -34.25 1.79 25.72
C ASP A 106 -32.76 2.21 25.78
N ASP A 107 -32.02 1.78 26.81
CA ASP A 107 -30.60 2.09 27.00
C ASP A 107 -29.71 1.29 26.03
N ASN A 108 -30.01 0.01 25.82
CA ASN A 108 -29.34 -0.84 24.84
C ASN A 108 -29.66 -0.39 23.40
N ILE A 109 -30.90 0.04 23.13
CA ILE A 109 -31.27 0.64 21.83
C ILE A 109 -30.49 1.93 21.57
N ALA A 110 -30.37 2.82 22.56
CA ALA A 110 -29.59 4.05 22.43
C ALA A 110 -28.11 3.76 22.14
N LYS A 111 -27.50 2.85 22.90
CA LYS A 111 -26.09 2.43 22.71
C LYS A 111 -25.84 1.80 21.34
N LEU A 112 -26.81 1.09 20.77
CA LEU A 112 -26.69 0.48 19.44
C LEU A 112 -26.61 1.57 18.34
N ILE A 113 -27.44 2.61 18.45
CA ILE A 113 -27.49 3.73 17.49
C ILE A 113 -26.19 4.55 17.55
N ASP A 114 -25.65 4.76 18.76
CA ASP A 114 -24.42 5.52 18.97
C ASP A 114 -23.16 4.76 18.55
N THR A 115 -23.20 3.42 18.51
CA THR A 115 -22.07 2.60 18.08
C THR A 115 -21.93 2.64 16.55
N LYS A 116 -21.34 3.74 16.04
CA LYS A 116 -20.99 3.86 14.62
C LYS A 116 -19.83 2.95 14.26
N VAL A 117 -20.06 2.06 13.29
CA VAL A 117 -18.98 1.33 12.61
C VAL A 117 -18.33 2.30 11.63
N ILE A 118 -17.05 2.63 11.86
CA ILE A 118 -16.21 3.49 11.01
C ILE A 118 -15.50 2.64 9.94
#